data_AF-A0A8W8K315-F1
#
_entry.id   AF-A0A8W8K315-F1
#
_cell.length_a   1.000
_cell.length_b   1.000
_cell.length_c   1.000
_cell.angle_alpha   90.00
_cell.angle_beta   90.00
_cell.angle_gamma   90.00
#
_symmetry.space_group_name_H-M   'P 1'
#
loop_
_entity.id
_entity.type
_entity.pdbx_description
1 polymer ?
#
loop_
_entity_poly.entity_id
_entity_poly.type
_entity_poly.pdbx_seq_one_letter_code
_entity_poly.pdbx_strand_id
1 'polypeptide(L)'
;MDAKRSFELKEIAYKFNLCSICRERRLEMKMAPKEMCFRCAKEKTSIKIFSSDNNMDPKSVPSELQDPTIVEQQLISRISPAINIHMLKHGGIASSGHCVTFPQQINEPATDLPKLPSEINILKVKRKGKNDSSKEYRVRRYIVQNALCTLRTIFTPIPDKDSKFPDVTVPYPVIYIEDECPCVEYCNF
;
A
#
# COMPACT_ATOMS: atom_id res chain seq x y z
N MET A 1 -39.74 -23.85 9.58
CA MET A 1 -38.70 -23.68 8.53
C MET A 1 -37.36 -23.91 9.22
N ASP A 2 -36.47 -24.76 8.68
CA ASP A 2 -35.16 -25.05 9.31
C ASP A 2 -34.30 -23.77 9.38
N ALA A 3 -33.45 -23.67 10.40
CA ALA A 3 -32.55 -22.55 10.63
C ALA A 3 -31.59 -22.35 9.45
N LYS A 4 -31.14 -23.44 8.82
CA LYS A 4 -30.31 -23.41 7.59
C LYS A 4 -31.01 -22.70 6.44
N ARG A 5 -32.22 -23.16 6.10
CA ARG A 5 -33.04 -22.56 5.03
C ARG A 5 -33.39 -21.09 5.32
N SER A 6 -33.59 -20.76 6.59
CA SER A 6 -33.87 -19.39 7.01
C SER A 6 -32.65 -18.48 6.87
N PHE A 7 -31.44 -19.00 7.07
CA PHE A 7 -30.19 -18.28 6.84
C PHE A 7 -29.91 -18.09 5.34
N GLU A 8 -30.05 -19.15 4.54
CA GLU A 8 -29.86 -19.10 3.07
C GLU A 8 -30.76 -18.05 2.41
N LEU A 9 -32.04 -18.01 2.81
CA LEU A 9 -32.99 -17.01 2.29
C LEU A 9 -32.59 -15.57 2.67
N LYS A 10 -32.03 -15.36 3.87
CA LYS A 10 -31.49 -14.06 4.28
C LYS A 10 -30.24 -13.70 3.50
N GLU A 11 -29.38 -14.67 3.23
CA GLU A 11 -28.14 -14.47 2.48
C GLU A 11 -28.42 -14.03 1.04
N ILE A 12 -29.34 -14.72 0.36
CA ILE A 12 -29.79 -14.37 -0.99
C ILE A 12 -30.44 -12.97 -1.04
N ALA A 13 -31.09 -12.56 0.05
CA ALA A 13 -31.76 -11.26 0.13
C ALA A 13 -30.80 -10.09 0.38
N TYR A 14 -29.54 -10.33 0.77
CA TYR A 14 -28.61 -9.26 1.04
C TYR A 14 -28.28 -8.46 -0.22
N LYS A 15 -28.27 -7.13 -0.06
CA LYS A 15 -27.92 -6.19 -1.13
C LYS A 15 -26.68 -5.40 -0.75
N PHE A 16 -25.79 -5.26 -1.73
CA PHE A 16 -24.70 -4.30 -1.64
C PHE A 16 -25.19 -2.95 -2.12
N ASN A 17 -24.97 -1.92 -1.31
CA ASN A 17 -25.18 -0.54 -1.71
C ASN A 17 -23.84 0.15 -1.94
N LEU A 18 -23.79 1.07 -2.91
CA LEU A 18 -22.61 1.87 -3.25
C LEU A 18 -22.89 3.33 -2.91
N CYS A 19 -21.99 3.99 -2.18
CA CYS A 19 -22.09 5.40 -1.87
C CYS A 19 -21.51 6.26 -3.01
N SER A 20 -22.25 7.27 -3.47
CA SER A 20 -21.81 8.22 -4.49
C SER A 20 -20.65 9.12 -4.03
N ILE A 21 -20.54 9.38 -2.72
CA ILE A 21 -19.51 10.25 -2.13
C ILE A 21 -18.25 9.47 -1.78
N CYS A 22 -18.36 8.50 -0.86
CA CYS A 22 -17.19 7.76 -0.36
C CYS A 22 -16.86 6.52 -1.15
N ARG A 23 -17.59 6.20 -2.22
CA ARG A 23 -17.36 5.06 -3.14
C ARG A 23 -17.24 3.68 -2.47
N GLU A 24 -17.51 3.58 -1.19
CA GLU A 24 -17.51 2.33 -0.47
C GLU A 24 -18.75 1.52 -0.85
N ARG A 25 -18.52 0.21 -1.05
CA ARG A 25 -19.56 -0.77 -1.28
C ARG A 25 -19.70 -1.65 -0.04
N ARG A 26 -20.89 -1.68 0.56
CA ARG A 26 -21.14 -2.36 1.84
C ARG A 26 -22.45 -3.15 1.79
N LEU A 27 -22.44 -4.31 2.44
CA LEU A 27 -23.63 -5.14 2.64
C LEU A 27 -24.63 -4.39 3.52
N GLU A 28 -25.89 -4.30 3.09
CA GLU A 28 -26.99 -3.68 3.84
C GLU A 28 -26.68 -2.25 4.33
N MET A 29 -25.86 -1.50 3.59
CA MET A 29 -25.53 -0.13 3.98
C MET A 29 -26.74 0.78 3.89
N LYS A 30 -26.99 1.51 4.97
CA LYS A 30 -28.05 2.52 5.01
C LYS A 30 -27.72 3.66 4.05
N MET A 31 -28.67 3.94 3.16
CA MET A 31 -28.58 4.98 2.14
C MET A 31 -29.52 6.15 2.49
N ALA A 32 -28.97 7.36 2.46
CA ALA A 32 -29.68 8.62 2.42
C ALA A 32 -30.07 8.97 0.96
N PRO A 33 -30.84 10.03 0.72
CA PRO A 33 -31.15 10.49 -0.64
C PRO A 33 -29.89 10.76 -1.48
N LYS A 34 -30.03 10.72 -2.80
CA LYS A 34 -28.94 10.94 -3.78
C LYS A 34 -27.82 9.91 -3.70
N GLU A 35 -28.17 8.65 -3.41
CA GLU A 35 -27.23 7.52 -3.39
C GLU A 35 -26.03 7.72 -2.44
N MET A 36 -26.24 8.49 -1.37
CA MET A 36 -25.22 8.81 -0.39
C MET A 36 -25.41 7.95 0.86
N CYS A 37 -24.34 7.43 1.46
CA CYS A 37 -24.48 6.68 2.72
C CYS A 37 -24.78 7.61 3.89
N PHE A 38 -25.43 7.09 4.94
CA PHE A 38 -25.76 7.88 6.14
C PHE A 38 -24.56 8.53 6.83
N ARG A 39 -23.37 7.92 6.75
CA ARG A 39 -22.13 8.49 7.31
C ARG A 39 -21.79 9.81 6.61
N CYS A 40 -21.68 9.79 5.28
CA CYS A 40 -21.40 10.98 4.48
C CYS A 40 -22.51 12.04 4.59
N ALA A 41 -23.78 11.61 4.70
CA ALA A 41 -24.91 12.54 4.87
C ALA A 41 -24.88 13.27 6.22
N LYS A 42 -24.34 12.64 7.28
CA LYS A 42 -24.24 13.21 8.63
C LYS A 42 -23.04 14.14 8.78
N GLU A 43 -22.02 14.00 7.94
CA GLU A 43 -20.85 14.88 7.95
C GLU A 43 -21.27 16.31 7.59
N LYS A 44 -21.02 17.26 8.49
CA LYS A 44 -21.37 18.68 8.29
C LYS A 44 -20.29 19.47 7.54
N THR A 45 -19.10 18.88 7.38
CA THR A 45 -17.99 19.52 6.67
C THR A 45 -18.30 19.68 5.19
N SER A 46 -17.78 20.76 4.60
CA SER A 46 -17.88 21.03 3.15
C SER A 46 -17.13 19.99 2.35
N ILE A 47 -15.90 19.65 2.77
CA ILE A 47 -15.11 18.53 2.25
C ILE A 47 -15.40 17.29 3.11
N LYS A 48 -15.77 16.19 2.46
CA LYS A 48 -16.07 14.92 3.15
C LYS A 48 -14.78 14.17 3.44
N ILE A 49 -14.77 13.42 4.55
CA ILE A 49 -13.54 12.76 5.03
C ILE A 49 -13.06 11.71 4.03
N PHE A 50 -14.01 10.95 3.49
CA PHE A 50 -13.79 9.93 2.48
C PHE A 50 -14.45 10.40 1.17
N SER A 51 -13.82 11.32 0.45
CA SER A 51 -14.24 11.70 -0.90
C SER A 51 -13.03 11.97 -1.79
N SER A 52 -13.30 12.11 -3.09
CA SER A 52 -12.30 12.50 -4.07
C SER A 52 -11.68 13.86 -3.76
N ASP A 53 -12.44 14.77 -3.17
CA ASP A 53 -11.96 16.11 -2.82
C ASP A 53 -10.87 16.07 -1.74
N ASN A 54 -10.87 15.02 -0.91
CA ASN A 54 -9.84 14.78 0.11
C ASN A 54 -8.81 13.72 -0.32
N ASN A 55 -8.85 13.23 -1.57
CA ASN A 55 -8.02 12.11 -2.05
C ASN A 55 -8.10 10.84 -1.16
N MET A 56 -9.23 10.65 -0.47
CA MET A 56 -9.48 9.56 0.47
C MET A 56 -10.64 8.66 0.00
N ASP A 57 -11.06 8.81 -1.25
CA ASP A 57 -12.00 7.90 -1.87
C ASP A 57 -11.30 6.59 -2.27
N PRO A 58 -11.88 5.42 -1.96
CA PRO A 58 -11.41 4.14 -2.45
C PRO A 58 -11.60 4.10 -3.98
N LYS A 59 -10.52 4.38 -4.70
CA LYS A 59 -10.44 4.24 -6.15
C LYS A 59 -10.29 2.76 -6.51
N SER A 60 -10.61 2.41 -7.76
CA SER A 60 -10.31 1.09 -8.30
C SER A 60 -8.81 0.82 -8.19
N VAL A 61 -8.46 -0.36 -7.71
CA VAL A 61 -7.06 -0.81 -7.67
C VAL A 61 -6.57 -0.96 -9.12
N PRO A 62 -5.47 -0.27 -9.52
CA PRO A 62 -4.86 -0.42 -10.84
C PRO A 62 -4.54 -1.88 -11.14
N SER A 63 -4.60 -2.27 -12.43
CA SER A 63 -4.33 -3.64 -12.89
C SER A 63 -3.00 -4.18 -12.36
N GLU A 64 -1.99 -3.32 -12.29
CA GLU A 64 -0.62 -3.63 -11.85
C GLU A 64 -0.53 -3.93 -10.34
N LEU A 65 -1.56 -3.57 -9.57
CA LEU A 65 -1.64 -3.75 -8.11
C LEU A 65 -2.71 -4.78 -7.68
N GLN A 66 -3.43 -5.42 -8.62
CA GLN A 66 -4.53 -6.31 -8.25
C GLN A 66 -4.09 -7.62 -7.61
N ASP A 67 -2.95 -8.20 -8.02
CA ASP A 67 -2.51 -9.53 -7.56
C ASP A 67 -1.02 -9.67 -7.13
N PRO A 68 -0.44 -8.74 -6.36
CA PRO A 68 0.86 -8.97 -5.74
C PRO A 68 0.74 -9.99 -4.59
N THR A 69 1.70 -10.91 -4.48
CA THR A 69 1.84 -11.80 -3.32
C THR A 69 2.12 -10.98 -2.06
N ILE A 70 1.88 -11.54 -0.87
CA ILE A 70 2.16 -10.87 0.41
C ILE A 70 3.61 -10.37 0.48
N VAL A 71 4.56 -11.16 -0.03
CA VAL A 71 5.98 -10.78 -0.05
C VAL A 71 6.23 -9.61 -1.00
N GLU A 72 5.61 -9.61 -2.19
CA GLU A 72 5.71 -8.50 -3.14
C GLU A 72 5.08 -7.22 -2.58
N GLN A 73 3.92 -7.34 -1.93
CA GLN A 73 3.27 -6.21 -1.24
C GLN A 73 4.17 -5.63 -0.14
N GLN A 74 4.79 -6.49 0.67
CA GLN A 74 5.73 -6.07 1.71
C GLN A 74 6.98 -5.43 1.11
N LEU A 75 7.46 -5.92 -0.04
CA LEU A 75 8.64 -5.36 -0.70
C LEU A 75 8.41 -3.92 -1.18
N ILE A 76 7.23 -3.62 -1.73
CA ILE A 76 6.89 -2.27 -2.25
C ILE A 76 6.23 -1.36 -1.20
N SER A 77 5.97 -1.85 0.01
CA SER A 77 5.32 -1.08 1.07
C SER A 77 6.28 -0.05 1.69
N ARG A 78 5.82 1.20 1.84
CA ARG A 78 6.59 2.28 2.53
C ARG A 78 6.67 2.06 4.03
N ILE A 79 5.83 1.18 4.55
CA ILE A 79 5.69 0.92 5.98
C ILE A 79 5.82 -0.59 6.20
N SER A 80 6.71 -0.96 7.09
CA SER A 80 6.87 -2.33 7.57
C SER A 80 6.25 -2.44 8.97
N PRO A 81 5.07 -3.06 9.11
CA PRO A 81 4.48 -3.32 10.42
C PRO A 81 5.26 -4.42 11.16
N ALA A 82 5.50 -4.20 12.45
CA ALA A 82 5.96 -5.20 13.40
C ALA A 82 4.79 -5.54 14.33
N ILE A 83 4.33 -6.79 14.21
CA ILE A 83 3.17 -7.32 14.92
C ILE A 83 3.64 -8.52 15.74
N ASN A 84 3.27 -8.54 17.02
CA ASN A 84 3.53 -9.69 17.88
C ASN A 84 2.47 -10.76 17.62
N ILE A 85 2.91 -11.90 17.11
CA ILE A 85 2.04 -13.03 16.75
C ILE A 85 2.37 -14.22 17.65
N HIS A 86 1.35 -14.84 18.22
CA HIS A 86 1.46 -16.02 19.07
C HIS A 86 0.56 -17.15 18.55
N MET A 87 1.07 -18.38 18.62
CA MET A 87 0.29 -19.58 18.31
C MET A 87 -0.55 -19.97 19.54
N LEU A 88 -1.86 -20.09 19.36
CA LEU A 88 -2.77 -20.59 20.37
C LEU A 88 -2.64 -22.11 20.51
N LYS A 89 -2.97 -22.65 21.69
CA LYS A 89 -2.87 -24.09 21.98
C LYS A 89 -3.66 -24.97 21.02
N HIS A 90 -4.74 -24.44 20.43
CA HIS A 90 -5.60 -25.13 19.46
C HIS A 90 -5.23 -24.82 17.99
N GLY A 91 -4.00 -24.35 17.72
CA GLY A 91 -3.49 -24.10 16.37
C GLY A 91 -3.95 -22.79 15.71
N GLY A 92 -4.75 -21.97 16.40
CA GLY A 92 -5.11 -20.63 15.94
C GLY A 92 -3.93 -19.65 16.04
N ILE A 93 -4.01 -18.55 15.30
CA ILE A 93 -3.04 -17.45 15.37
C ILE A 93 -3.71 -16.28 16.10
N ALA A 94 -3.04 -15.72 17.11
CA ALA A 94 -3.48 -14.53 17.81
C ALA A 94 -2.39 -13.45 17.80
N SER A 95 -2.79 -12.20 17.98
CA SER A 95 -1.89 -11.05 18.15
C SER A 95 -2.22 -10.34 19.45
N SER A 96 -1.21 -9.97 20.24
CA SER A 96 -1.37 -9.21 21.48
C SER A 96 -0.19 -8.26 21.72
N GLY A 97 -0.39 -7.24 22.56
CA GLY A 97 0.63 -6.22 22.83
C GLY A 97 0.71 -5.12 21.77
N HIS A 98 1.83 -4.40 21.74
CA HIS A 98 2.01 -3.25 20.84
C HIS A 98 2.24 -3.67 19.39
N CYS A 99 1.59 -2.95 18.47
CA CYS A 99 1.88 -2.97 17.04
C CYS A 99 2.62 -1.67 16.70
N VAL A 100 3.80 -1.79 16.08
CA VAL A 100 4.62 -0.64 15.70
C VAL A 100 4.86 -0.69 14.21
N THR A 101 4.82 0.46 13.55
CA THR A 101 5.08 0.58 12.11
C THR A 101 6.39 1.33 11.90
N PHE A 102 7.27 0.75 11.07
CA PHE A 102 8.56 1.35 10.73
C PHE A 102 8.54 1.85 9.29
N PRO A 103 9.14 3.02 8.99
CA PRO A 103 9.37 3.40 7.61
C PRO A 103 10.32 2.39 6.97
N GLN A 104 9.95 1.91 5.79
CA GLN A 104 10.77 1.02 4.97
C GLN A 104 11.41 1.84 3.85
N GLN A 105 12.73 1.75 3.72
CA GLN A 105 13.47 2.38 2.62
C GLN A 105 13.19 1.61 1.33
N ILE A 106 12.29 2.13 0.49
CA ILE A 106 12.02 1.57 -0.85
C ILE A 106 12.91 2.21 -1.91
N ASN A 107 13.57 3.34 -1.60
CA ASN A 107 14.38 4.05 -2.58
C ASN A 107 15.46 3.14 -3.14
N GLU A 108 16.28 2.52 -2.28
CA GLU A 108 17.31 1.55 -2.70
C GLU A 108 16.75 0.43 -3.60
N PRO A 109 15.72 -0.36 -3.26
CA PRO A 109 15.18 -1.35 -4.20
C PRO A 109 14.43 -0.74 -5.41
N ALA A 110 14.08 0.55 -5.43
CA ALA A 110 13.49 1.21 -6.59
C ALA A 110 14.54 1.84 -7.52
N THR A 111 15.69 2.27 -6.98
CA THR A 111 16.82 2.89 -7.68
C THR A 111 17.92 1.88 -8.02
N ASP A 112 18.22 0.98 -7.09
CA ASP A 112 19.29 -0.02 -7.12
C ASP A 112 18.82 -1.37 -7.65
N LEU A 113 17.68 -1.46 -8.36
CA LEU A 113 17.42 -2.65 -9.19
C LEU A 113 18.44 -2.65 -10.33
N PRO A 114 19.61 -3.32 -10.20
CA PRO A 114 20.85 -2.78 -10.74
C PRO A 114 21.31 -3.53 -11.98
N LYS A 115 20.41 -4.19 -12.73
CA LYS A 115 20.74 -4.86 -14.01
C LYS A 115 19.60 -4.76 -15.01
N LEU A 116 19.94 -4.88 -16.29
CA LEU A 116 19.02 -4.70 -17.41
C LEU A 116 17.70 -5.51 -17.19
N PRO A 117 16.52 -4.89 -17.41
CA PRO A 117 15.21 -5.54 -17.47
C PRO A 117 15.17 -6.91 -18.15
N SER A 118 15.95 -7.09 -19.21
CA SER A 118 16.03 -8.33 -19.99
C SER A 118 16.82 -9.47 -19.34
N GLU A 119 17.64 -9.20 -18.32
CA GLU A 119 18.65 -10.16 -17.83
C GLU A 119 18.27 -10.85 -16.50
N ILE A 120 17.17 -10.44 -15.87
CA ILE A 120 16.73 -11.00 -14.58
C ILE A 120 15.24 -11.30 -14.62
N ASN A 121 14.87 -12.57 -14.50
CA ASN A 121 13.48 -13.02 -14.41
C ASN A 121 12.98 -13.17 -12.97
N ILE A 122 13.89 -13.35 -11.99
CA ILE A 122 13.56 -13.65 -10.59
C ILE A 122 14.40 -12.80 -9.67
N LEU A 123 13.76 -12.16 -8.68
CA LEU A 123 14.42 -11.49 -7.57
C LEU A 123 14.45 -12.42 -6.36
N LYS A 124 15.63 -12.62 -5.77
CA LYS A 124 15.81 -13.32 -4.49
C LYS A 124 15.99 -12.29 -3.38
N VAL A 125 15.01 -12.21 -2.49
CA VAL A 125 15.06 -11.33 -1.31
C VAL A 125 15.56 -12.14 -0.12
N LYS A 126 16.65 -11.71 0.51
CA LYS A 126 17.22 -12.33 1.72
C LYS A 126 16.91 -11.48 2.94
N ARG A 127 16.16 -12.04 3.89
CA ARG A 127 15.98 -11.44 5.22
C ARG A 127 16.96 -12.09 6.20
N LYS A 128 17.87 -11.29 6.79
CA LYS A 128 18.77 -11.75 7.85
C LYS A 128 17.99 -12.05 9.13
N GLY A 129 18.21 -13.22 9.70
CA GLY A 129 17.69 -13.68 10.99
C GLY A 129 18.76 -13.69 12.08
N LYS A 130 18.43 -14.21 13.27
CA LYS A 130 19.42 -14.50 14.33
C LYS A 130 20.31 -15.67 13.91
N ASN A 131 21.56 -15.67 14.36
CA ASN A 131 22.55 -16.75 14.17
C ASN A 131 22.89 -17.06 12.70
N ASP A 132 23.04 -16.03 11.86
CA ASP A 132 23.35 -16.18 10.42
C ASP A 132 22.32 -17.00 9.62
N SER A 133 21.14 -17.23 10.20
CA SER A 133 20.02 -17.80 9.46
C SER A 133 19.50 -16.76 8.47
N SER A 134 19.18 -17.19 7.25
CA SER A 134 18.53 -16.35 6.26
C SER A 134 17.31 -17.05 5.71
N LYS A 135 16.24 -16.28 5.47
CA LYS A 135 15.07 -16.76 4.75
C LYS A 135 15.07 -16.12 3.37
N GLU A 136 15.08 -16.97 2.35
CA GLU A 136 15.02 -16.55 0.95
C GLU A 136 13.57 -16.52 0.49
N TYR A 137 13.20 -15.45 -0.20
CA TYR A 137 11.92 -15.31 -0.85
C TYR A 137 12.10 -15.08 -2.35
N ARG A 138 11.25 -15.72 -3.15
CA ARG A 138 11.17 -15.51 -4.60
C ARG A 138 10.04 -14.54 -4.88
N VAL A 139 10.34 -13.46 -5.60
CA VAL A 139 9.34 -12.47 -6.03
C VAL A 139 9.41 -12.27 -7.54
N ARG A 140 8.25 -11.99 -8.15
CA ARG A 140 8.12 -11.77 -9.59
C ARG A 140 8.54 -10.35 -9.91
N ARG A 141 9.63 -10.22 -10.68
CA ARG A 141 10.17 -8.91 -11.07
C ARG A 141 9.13 -8.02 -11.75
N TYR A 142 8.44 -8.55 -12.76
CA TYR A 142 7.52 -7.75 -13.58
C TYR A 142 6.37 -7.16 -12.75
N ILE A 143 5.85 -7.90 -11.77
CA ILE A 143 4.81 -7.41 -10.86
C ILE A 143 5.35 -6.26 -10.02
N VAL A 144 6.50 -6.45 -9.38
CA VAL A 144 7.12 -5.43 -8.51
C VAL A 144 7.46 -4.17 -9.32
N GLN A 145 8.05 -4.33 -10.50
CA GLN A 145 8.44 -3.21 -11.35
C GLN A 145 7.23 -2.43 -11.86
N ASN A 146 6.22 -3.12 -12.41
CA ASN A 146 5.00 -2.47 -12.90
C ASN A 146 4.25 -1.78 -11.76
N ALA A 147 4.18 -2.41 -10.57
CA ALA A 147 3.62 -1.81 -9.38
C ALA A 147 4.36 -0.52 -8.99
N LEU A 148 5.69 -0.54 -8.91
CA LEU A 148 6.50 0.64 -8.59
C LEU A 148 6.33 1.77 -9.61
N CYS A 149 6.36 1.45 -10.92
CA CYS A 149 6.12 2.43 -11.98
C CYS A 149 4.72 3.05 -11.84
N THR A 150 3.70 2.24 -11.60
CA THR A 150 2.32 2.69 -11.42
C THR A 150 2.18 3.57 -10.18
N LEU A 151 2.73 3.15 -9.04
CA LEU A 151 2.73 3.91 -7.79
C LEU A 151 3.43 5.28 -7.97
N ARG A 152 4.53 5.33 -8.71
CA ARG A 152 5.20 6.61 -9.04
C ARG A 152 4.29 7.57 -9.80
N THR A 153 3.45 7.07 -10.71
CA THR A 153 2.49 7.90 -11.46
C THR A 153 1.27 8.31 -10.63
N ILE A 154 0.80 7.47 -9.72
CA ILE A 154 -0.36 7.76 -8.86
C ILE A 154 -0.02 8.83 -7.82
N PHE A 155 1.19 8.78 -7.28
CA PHE A 155 1.64 9.64 -6.19
C PHE A 155 2.58 10.76 -6.65
N THR A 156 2.47 11.24 -7.90
CA THR A 156 3.24 12.43 -8.33
C THR A 156 2.98 13.56 -7.34
N PRO A 157 4.03 14.20 -6.80
CA PRO A 157 3.85 15.23 -5.79
C PRO A 157 2.96 16.35 -6.34
N ILE A 158 1.94 16.72 -5.58
CA ILE A 158 1.31 18.04 -5.73
C ILE A 158 2.44 19.04 -5.46
N PRO A 159 2.70 20.01 -6.35
CA PRO A 159 3.63 21.10 -6.02
C PRO A 159 3.06 21.83 -4.81
N ASP A 160 3.62 21.58 -3.64
CA ASP A 160 3.19 22.17 -2.38
C ASP A 160 3.55 23.66 -2.41
N LYS A 161 2.53 24.51 -2.58
CA LYS A 161 2.73 25.96 -2.46
C LYS A 161 2.12 26.55 -1.20
N ASP A 162 1.33 25.82 -0.41
CA ASP A 162 0.53 26.44 0.66
C ASP A 162 0.18 25.54 1.87
N SER A 163 0.78 24.36 2.05
CA SER A 163 0.43 23.53 3.22
C SER A 163 1.11 24.04 4.51
N LYS A 164 0.32 24.62 5.43
CA LYS A 164 0.72 25.02 6.80
C LYS A 164 0.89 23.85 7.76
N PHE A 165 1.14 22.64 7.26
CA PHE A 165 1.57 21.54 8.11
C PHE A 165 3.09 21.68 8.26
N PRO A 166 3.66 21.61 9.49
CA PRO A 166 5.10 21.61 9.63
C PRO A 166 5.61 20.44 8.80
N ASP A 167 6.42 20.78 7.80
CA ASP A 167 7.16 19.87 6.98
C ASP A 167 7.88 18.91 7.93
N VAL A 168 7.34 17.70 8.10
CA VAL A 168 8.14 16.60 8.60
C VAL A 168 9.00 16.22 7.41
N THR A 169 10.02 17.05 7.18
CA THR A 169 11.21 16.71 6.41
C THR A 169 11.79 15.48 7.09
N VAL A 170 11.30 14.29 6.72
CA VAL A 170 12.16 13.12 6.76
C VAL A 170 13.31 13.48 5.83
N PRO A 171 14.56 13.52 6.33
CA PRO A 171 15.67 14.08 5.60
C PRO A 171 15.90 13.23 4.36
N TYR A 172 15.43 13.69 3.21
CA TYR A 172 15.95 13.24 1.94
C TYR A 172 17.32 13.92 1.80
N PRO A 173 18.43 13.18 1.68
CA PRO A 173 19.62 13.77 1.12
C PRO A 173 19.29 14.13 -0.34
N VAL A 174 19.00 15.40 -0.57
CA VAL A 174 19.16 16.02 -1.88
C VAL A 174 20.66 16.05 -2.11
N ILE A 175 21.18 15.06 -2.83
CA ILE A 175 22.54 15.13 -3.33
C ILE A 175 22.49 16.06 -4.53
N TYR A 176 23.02 17.27 -4.34
CA TYR A 176 23.33 18.19 -5.43
C TYR A 176 24.41 17.52 -6.29
N ILE A 177 24.13 17.39 -7.58
CA ILE A 177 25.17 17.17 -8.57
C ILE A 177 25.79 18.55 -8.78
N GLU A 178 26.95 18.79 -8.16
CA GLU A 178 27.80 19.91 -8.55
C GLU A 178 28.52 19.50 -9.83
N ASP A 179 28.05 20.07 -10.95
CA ASP A 179 28.75 20.08 -12.22
C ASP A 179 30.02 20.93 -12.08
N GLU A 180 31.15 20.33 -11.73
CA GLU A 180 32.47 20.74 -12.24
C GLU A 180 33.34 19.50 -12.49
N CYS A 181 33.28 19.02 -13.74
CA CYS A 181 34.40 18.33 -14.36
C CYS A 181 35.53 19.36 -14.56
N PRO A 182 36.77 19.04 -14.13
CA PRO A 182 37.83 19.07 -15.12
C PRO A 182 38.84 17.91 -14.97
N CYS A 183 38.68 16.94 -15.88
CA CYS A 183 39.74 16.30 -16.67
C CYS A 183 40.56 15.09 -16.12
N VAL A 184 40.23 13.91 -16.69
CA VAL A 184 41.07 12.78 -17.22
C VAL A 184 42.04 12.04 -16.28
N GLU A 185 42.12 10.71 -16.18
CA GLU A 185 41.80 9.62 -17.11
C GLU A 185 41.30 8.36 -16.35
N TYR A 186 40.46 7.56 -17.02
CA TYR A 186 40.03 6.21 -16.66
C TYR A 186 39.18 6.08 -15.38
N CYS A 187 37.92 6.48 -15.46
CA CYS A 187 36.95 6.18 -14.41
C CYS A 187 36.55 4.70 -14.42
N ASN A 188 37.08 3.96 -13.44
CA ASN A 188 36.52 2.71 -12.92
C ASN A 188 35.19 2.99 -12.20
N PHE A 189 34.16 2.20 -12.51
CA PHE A 189 33.20 1.64 -11.54
C PHE A 189 32.67 0.32 -12.10
#